data_AF-A0A6I4ZWY9-F1
#
_entry.id   AF-A0A6I4ZWY9-F1
#
_cell.length_a   1.000
_cell.length_b   1.000
_cell.length_c   1.000
_cell.angle_alpha   90.00
_cell.angle_beta   90.00
_cell.angle_gamma   90.00
#
_symmetry.space_group_name_H-M   'P 1'
#
loop_
_entity.id
_entity.type
_entity.pdbx_description
1 polymer ?
#
loop_
_entity_poly.entity_id
_entity_poly.type
_entity_poly.pdbx_seq_one_letter_code
_entity_poly.pdbx_strand_id
1 'polypeptide(L)'
;MDTKKLHFLIAFISYTITILHFILVDYTNEKLLSGITFYSIATVLYVGFVYLFFKTDINKKLVIWGLLFIGIISIILALVAA
;
A
#
# COMPACT_ATOMS: atom_id res chain seq x y z
N MET A 1 16.13 4.45 -15.30
CA MET A 1 15.09 5.20 -14.57
C MET A 1 15.46 5.21 -13.10
N ASP A 2 15.30 6.34 -12.40
CA ASP A 2 15.59 6.43 -10.98
C ASP A 2 14.62 5.56 -10.14
N THR A 3 15.11 4.92 -9.08
CA THR A 3 14.35 3.95 -8.28
C THR A 3 13.09 4.57 -7.65
N LYS A 4 13.15 5.83 -7.21
CA LYS A 4 11.97 6.54 -6.68
C LYS A 4 10.89 6.70 -7.76
N LYS A 5 11.30 7.07 -8.97
CA LYS A 5 10.38 7.20 -10.11
C LYS A 5 9.76 5.86 -10.50
N LEU A 6 10.54 4.77 -10.45
CA LEU A 6 10.04 3.42 -10.69
C LEU A 6 8.94 3.03 -9.69
N HIS A 7 9.14 3.28 -8.40
CA HIS A 7 8.11 2.98 -7.38
C HIS A 7 6.81 3.77 -7.58
N PHE A 8 6.88 5.05 -7.95
CA PHE A 8 5.66 5.82 -8.24
C PHE A 8 4.95 5.34 -9.51
N LEU A 9 5.70 4.94 -10.54
CA LEU A 9 5.12 4.36 -11.74
C LEU A 9 4.40 3.04 -11.43
N ILE A 10 5.03 2.17 -10.63
CA ILE A 10 4.42 0.92 -10.17
C ILE A 10 3.14 1.21 -9.37
N ALA A 11 3.18 2.15 -8.42
CA ALA A 11 1.99 2.54 -7.65
C ALA A 11 0.84 3.00 -8.56
N PHE A 12 1.14 3.85 -9.54
CA PHE A 12 0.16 4.36 -10.48
C PHE A 12 -0.47 3.26 -11.33
N ILE A 13 0.36 2.44 -11.99
CA ILE A 13 -0.11 1.33 -12.83
C ILE A 13 -0.91 0.33 -12.00
N SER A 14 -0.37 -0.07 -10.86
CA SER A 14 -1.01 -1.03 -9.95
C SER A 14 -2.36 -0.51 -9.47
N TYR A 15 -2.44 0.77 -9.08
CA TYR A 15 -3.70 1.40 -8.71
C TYR A 15 -4.73 1.36 -9.83
N THR A 16 -4.38 1.82 -11.03
CA THR A 16 -5.30 1.80 -12.16
C THR A 16 -5.79 0.38 -12.48
N ILE A 17 -4.90 -0.60 -12.54
CA ILE A 17 -5.26 -1.99 -12.85
C ILE A 17 -6.16 -2.57 -11.75
N THR A 18 -5.83 -2.38 -10.48
CA THR A 18 -6.62 -2.92 -9.37
C THR A 18 -8.01 -2.27 -9.29
N ILE A 19 -8.11 -0.95 -9.51
CA ILE A 19 -9.42 -0.28 -9.55
C ILE A 19 -10.26 -0.76 -10.73
N LEU A 20 -9.65 -0.92 -11.92
CA LEU A 20 -10.34 -1.50 -13.08
C LEU A 20 -10.80 -2.93 -12.80
N HIS A 21 -9.98 -3.76 -12.14
CA HIS A 21 -10.37 -5.11 -11.72
C HIS A 21 -11.62 -5.09 -10.84
N PHE A 22 -11.67 -4.19 -9.85
CA PHE A 22 -12.83 -4.05 -8.99
C PHE A 22 -14.08 -3.63 -9.77
N ILE A 23 -13.97 -2.71 -10.72
CA ILE A 23 -15.10 -2.19 -11.50
C ILE A 23 -15.60 -3.18 -12.56
N LEU A 24 -14.69 -3.92 -13.21
CA LEU A 24 -15.01 -4.80 -14.33
C LEU A 24 -15.48 -6.20 -13.91
N VAL A 25 -15.20 -6.59 -12.67
CA VAL A 25 -15.64 -7.86 -12.10
C VAL A 25 -16.95 -7.67 -11.34
N ASP A 26 -17.80 -8.69 -11.38
CA ASP A 26 -19.14 -8.67 -10.79
C ASP A 26 -19.09 -8.85 -9.26
N TYR A 27 -18.57 -7.83 -8.57
CA TYR A 27 -18.57 -7.74 -7.11
C TYR A 27 -19.89 -7.14 -6.61
N THR A 28 -20.36 -7.59 -5.44
CA THR A 28 -21.44 -6.89 -4.74
C THR A 28 -20.99 -5.48 -4.38
N ASN A 29 -21.93 -4.52 -4.36
CA ASN A 29 -21.64 -3.11 -4.04
C ASN A 29 -20.82 -2.93 -2.75
N GLU A 30 -21.12 -3.73 -1.72
CA GLU A 30 -20.39 -3.71 -0.45
C GLU A 30 -18.93 -4.14 -0.59
N LYS A 31 -18.68 -5.23 -1.33
CA LYS A 31 -17.31 -5.73 -1.58
C LYS A 31 -16.53 -4.79 -2.49
N LEU A 32 -17.20 -4.22 -3.49
CA LEU A 32 -16.62 -3.21 -4.38
C LEU A 32 -16.14 -2.00 -3.58
N LEU A 33 -17.03 -1.41 -2.77
CA LEU A 33 -16.74 -0.23 -1.97
C LEU A 33 -15.63 -0.50 -0.96
N SER A 34 -15.71 -1.62 -0.24
CA SER A 34 -14.69 -2.02 0.74
C SER A 34 -13.33 -2.24 0.09
N GLY A 35 -13.28 -2.96 -1.03
CA GLY A 35 -12.04 -3.25 -1.76
C GLY A 35 -11.37 -2.00 -2.33
N ILE A 36 -12.12 -1.15 -3.02
CA ILE A 36 -11.61 0.12 -3.56
C ILE A 36 -11.11 1.03 -2.44
N THR A 37 -11.87 1.14 -1.35
CA THR A 37 -11.49 1.99 -0.20
C THR A 37 -10.20 1.48 0.44
N PHE A 38 -10.13 0.19 0.73
CA PHE A 38 -8.94 -0.43 1.31
C PHE A 38 -7.71 -0.22 0.42
N TYR A 39 -7.83 -0.53 -0.87
CA TYR A 39 -6.71 -0.44 -1.80
C TYR A 39 -6.25 1.01 -2.03
N SER A 40 -7.18 1.96 -2.04
CA SER A 40 -6.86 3.40 -2.13
C SER A 40 -6.08 3.88 -0.91
N ILE A 41 -6.50 3.51 0.30
CA ILE A 41 -5.77 3.83 1.55
C ILE A 41 -4.38 3.21 1.52
N ALA A 42 -4.27 1.93 1.15
CA ALA A 42 -2.99 1.23 1.04
C ALA A 42 -2.05 1.91 0.03
N THR A 43 -2.58 2.35 -1.11
CA THR A 43 -1.81 3.08 -2.14
C THR A 43 -1.29 4.41 -1.61
N VAL A 44 -2.11 5.18 -0.91
CA VAL A 44 -1.70 6.45 -0.29
C VAL A 44 -0.59 6.23 0.73
N LEU A 45 -0.74 5.23 1.60
CA LEU A 45 0.29 4.86 2.58
C LEU A 45 1.60 4.46 1.91
N TYR A 46 1.52 3.62 0.87
CA TYR A 46 2.68 3.19 0.09
C TYR A 46 3.41 4.37 -0.55
N VAL A 47 2.70 5.22 -1.29
CA VAL A 47 3.26 6.41 -1.94
C VAL A 47 3.86 7.36 -0.90
N GLY A 48 3.21 7.51 0.26
CA GLY A 48 3.72 8.28 1.40
C GLY A 48 5.05 7.72 1.94
N PHE A 49 5.16 6.41 2.13
CA PHE A 49 6.39 5.76 2.55
C PHE A 49 7.51 5.90 1.53
N VAL A 50 7.22 5.71 0.24
CA VAL A 50 8.20 5.95 -0.83
C VAL A 50 8.67 7.40 -0.80
N TYR A 51 7.77 8.38 -0.71
CA TYR A 51 8.13 9.79 -0.62
C TYR A 51 9.05 10.07 0.59
N LEU A 52 8.70 9.57 1.77
CA LEU A 52 9.47 9.77 2.99
C LEU A 52 10.84 9.09 2.92
N PHE A 53 10.90 7.86 2.42
CA PHE A 53 12.12 7.06 2.32
C PHE A 53 13.23 7.77 1.52
N PHE A 54 12.85 8.46 0.44
CA PHE A 54 13.78 9.19 -0.42
C PHE A 54 13.96 10.68 -0.03
N LYS A 55 13.36 11.16 1.07
CA LYS A 55 13.41 12.58 1.46
C LYS A 55 14.63 12.92 2.33
N THR A 56 14.88 12.15 3.39
CA THR A 56 16.03 12.33 4.31
C THR A 56 16.41 11.01 4.97
N ASP A 57 17.61 10.91 5.55
CA ASP A 57 18.03 9.69 6.26
C ASP A 57 17.22 9.41 7.54
N ILE A 58 16.76 10.46 8.24
CA ILE A 58 15.87 10.31 9.40
C ILE A 58 14.53 9.70 8.95
N ASN A 59 13.95 10.20 7.86
CA ASN A 59 12.68 9.70 7.33
C ASN A 59 12.83 8.27 6.80
N LYS A 60 13.97 7.94 6.18
CA LYS A 60 14.30 6.57 5.78
C LYS A 60 14.27 5.61 6.98
N LYS A 61 14.93 5.98 8.08
CA LYS A 61 14.89 5.18 9.32
C LYS A 61 13.47 5.04 9.85
N LEU A 62 12.69 6.12 9.85
CA LEU A 62 11.29 6.11 10.27
C LEU A 62 10.45 5.13 9.43
N VAL A 63 10.60 5.14 8.11
CA VAL A 63 9.88 4.21 7.21
C VAL A 63 10.28 2.76 7.50
N ILE A 64 11.58 2.48 7.69
CA ILE A 64 12.05 1.12 8.02
C ILE A 64 11.46 0.64 9.35
N TRP A 65 11.49 1.48 10.40
CA TRP A 65 10.88 1.15 11.69
C TRP A 65 9.37 0.97 11.60
N GLY A 66 8.68 1.82 10.82
CA GLY A 66 7.25 1.69 10.58
C GLY A 66 6.89 0.38 9.88
N LEU A 67 7.67 -0.02 8.87
CA LEU A 67 7.48 -1.30 8.17
C LEU A 67 7.74 -2.50 9.09
N LEU A 68 8.78 -2.45 9.93
CA LEU A 68 9.05 -3.49 10.93
C LEU A 68 7.88 -3.61 11.92
N PHE A 69 7.37 -2.48 12.40
CA PHE A 69 6.23 -2.45 13.33
C PHE A 69 4.97 -3.04 12.70
N ILE A 70 4.64 -2.64 11.46
CA ILE A 70 3.50 -3.21 10.70
C ILE A 70 3.68 -4.73 10.51
N GLY A 71 4.89 -5.17 10.19
CA GLY A 71 5.22 -6.59 10.03
C GLY A 71 5.00 -7.39 11.31
N ILE A 72 5.49 -6.89 12.46
CA ILE A 72 5.29 -7.52 13.77
C ILE A 72 3.80 -7.60 14.11
N ILE A 73 3.04 -6.52 13.94
CA ILE A 73 1.60 -6.52 14.19
C ILE A 73 0.89 -7.55 13.30
N SER A 74 1.27 -7.61 12.02
CA SER A 74 0.67 -8.53 11.05
C SER A 74 0.91 -9.99 11.44
N ILE A 75 2.11 -10.32 11.92
CA ILE A 75 2.44 -11.66 12.43
C ILE A 75 1.62 -11.98 13.69
N ILE A 76 1.54 -11.05 14.65
CA ILE A 76 0.76 -11.24 15.88
C ILE A 76 -0.71 -11.47 15.56
N LEU A 77 -1.30 -10.64 14.69
CA LEU A 77 -2.70 -10.80 14.27
C LEU A 77 -2.94 -12.14 13.58
N ALA A 78 -2.03 -12.59 12.71
CA ALA A 78 -2.14 -13.88 12.05
C ALA A 78 -2.11 -15.05 13.04
N LEU A 79 -1.27 -14.96 14.09
CA LEU A 79 -1.21 -15.99 15.15
C LEU A 79 -2.44 -16.00 16.05
N VAL A 80 -3.08 -14.86 16.28
CA VAL A 80 -4.30 -14.75 17.10
C VAL A 80 -5.54 -15.18 16.32
N ALA A 81 -5.57 -14.96 15.01
CA ALA A 81 -6.70 -15.28 14.14
C ALA A 81 -6.71 -16.74 13.64
N ALA A 82 -5.62 -17.49 13.82
CA ALA A 82 -5.48 -18.90 13.47
C ALA A 82 -5.96 -19.80 14.62
#